data_AF-A0A659UUE5-F1
#
_entry.id   AF-A0A659UUE5-F1
#
_cell.length_a   1.000
_cell.length_b   1.000
_cell.length_c   1.000
_cell.angle_alpha   90.00
_cell.angle_beta   90.00
_cell.angle_gamma   90.00
#
_symmetry.space_group_name_H-M   'P 1'
#
loop_
_entity.id
_entity.type
_entity.pdbx_description
1 polymer ?
#
loop_
_entity_poly.entity_id
_entity_poly.type
_entity_poly.pdbx_seq_one_letter_code
_entity_poly.pdbx_strand_id
1 'polypeptide(L)'
;CLLTAFVTIRLRRLPVGRAWEALREDEIACRSLGINTTTTKLTAFATGAMFGGFAGSFFAARQGFVSPESFVFLESAIILAIVVLGGMGSLVGIAVAAMVMIGGTEALRELDFLKQVFGPDFTPELYRMLLFGMAMVIVMLWKPRGFVGSREPTAFLKERRAVSGSFTKEGHG
;
A
#
# COMPACT_ATOMS: atom_id res chain seq x y z
N CYS A 1 -1.88 -12.76 -6.08
CA CYS A 1 -1.07 -11.58 -6.44
C CYS A 1 -1.04 -11.27 -7.94
N LEU A 2 -0.70 -12.23 -8.82
CA LEU A 2 -0.63 -11.94 -10.27
C LEU A 2 -2.01 -11.66 -10.90
N LEU A 3 -3.03 -12.45 -10.56
CA LEU A 3 -4.40 -12.23 -11.03
C LEU A 3 -4.95 -10.88 -10.55
N THR A 4 -4.77 -10.55 -9.27
CA THR A 4 -5.19 -9.25 -8.72
C THR A 4 -4.45 -8.10 -9.38
N ALA A 5 -3.13 -8.21 -9.59
CA ALA A 5 -2.35 -7.20 -10.31
C ALA A 5 -2.84 -7.01 -11.77
N PHE A 6 -3.12 -8.10 -12.49
CA PHE A 6 -3.65 -8.04 -13.85
C PHE A 6 -5.00 -7.32 -13.90
N VAL A 7 -5.92 -7.69 -13.01
CA VAL A 7 -7.25 -7.05 -12.93
C VAL A 7 -7.11 -5.57 -12.57
N THR A 8 -6.26 -5.21 -11.60
CA THR A 8 -6.02 -3.81 -11.23
C THR A 8 -5.46 -2.99 -12.40
N ILE A 9 -4.52 -3.53 -13.17
CA ILE A 9 -3.95 -2.84 -14.35
C ILE A 9 -5.03 -2.62 -15.43
N ARG A 10 -5.88 -3.62 -15.68
CA ARG A 10 -7.00 -3.49 -16.62
C ARG A 10 -8.02 -2.47 -16.14
N LEU A 11 -8.35 -2.49 -14.85
CA LEU A 11 -9.33 -1.59 -14.24
C LEU A 11 -8.90 -0.12 -14.32
N ARG A 12 -7.61 0.17 -14.14
CA ARG A 12 -7.05 1.52 -14.33
C ARG A 12 -7.23 2.06 -15.75
N ARG A 13 -7.24 1.19 -16.76
CA ARG A 13 -7.40 1.60 -18.16
C ARG A 13 -8.86 1.84 -18.56
N LEU A 14 -9.81 1.29 -17.80
CA LEU A 14 -11.24 1.46 -18.03
C LEU A 14 -11.72 2.87 -17.66
N PRO A 15 -12.88 3.33 -18.19
CA PRO A 15 -13.45 4.64 -17.88
C PRO A 15 -13.63 4.87 -16.37
N VAL A 16 -14.00 3.82 -15.63
CA VAL A 16 -14.16 3.86 -14.17
C VAL A 16 -12.83 4.16 -13.47
N GLY A 17 -11.73 3.53 -13.90
CA GLY A 17 -10.41 3.79 -13.34
C GLY A 17 -9.91 5.21 -13.61
N ARG A 18 -10.19 5.74 -14.81
CA ARG A 18 -9.88 7.14 -15.16
C ARG A 18 -10.70 8.13 -14.34
N ALA A 19 -11.97 7.82 -14.07
CA ALA A 19 -12.82 8.63 -13.21
C ALA A 19 -12.30 8.67 -11.76
N TRP A 20 -11.76 7.55 -11.25
CA TRP A 20 -11.10 7.53 -9.92
C TRP A 20 -9.82 8.36 -9.89
N GLU A 21 -9.04 8.35 -10.97
CA GLU A 21 -7.82 9.17 -11.09
C GLU A 21 -8.17 10.66 -11.11
N ALA A 22 -9.14 11.06 -11.95
CA ALA A 22 -9.60 12.45 -12.04
C ALA A 22 -10.22 12.96 -10.73
N LEU A 23 -11.06 12.14 -10.07
CA LEU A 23 -11.69 12.51 -8.80
C LEU A 23 -10.67 12.74 -7.68
N ARG A 24 -9.52 12.05 -7.75
CA ARG A 24 -8.43 12.20 -6.79
C ARG A 24 -7.64 13.51 -6.99
N GLU A 25 -7.63 14.06 -8.21
CA GLU A 25 -6.93 15.32 -8.50
C GLU A 25 -7.77 16.53 -8.08
N ASP A 26 -9.02 16.60 -8.54
CA ASP A 26 -9.95 17.67 -8.14
C ASP A 26 -11.41 17.16 -8.15
N GLU A 27 -11.96 17.03 -6.94
CA GLU A 27 -13.35 16.63 -6.72
C GLU A 27 -14.35 17.69 -7.21
N ILE A 28 -14.01 18.97 -7.06
CA ILE A 28 -14.88 20.10 -7.45
C ILE A 28 -14.96 20.15 -8.97
N ALA A 29 -13.82 20.05 -9.68
CA ALA A 29 -13.80 20.01 -11.13
C ALA A 29 -14.58 18.82 -11.69
N CYS A 30 -14.41 17.63 -11.10
CA CYS A 30 -15.15 16.43 -11.51
C CYS A 30 -16.67 16.60 -11.36
N ARG A 31 -17.11 17.24 -10.27
CA ARG A 31 -18.53 17.52 -10.03
C ARG A 31 -19.09 18.50 -11.06
N SER A 32 -18.31 19.52 -11.44
CA SER A 32 -18.68 20.49 -12.48
C SER A 32 -18.79 19.86 -13.88
N LEU A 33 -18.04 18.78 -14.14
CA LEU A 33 -18.10 18.00 -15.38
C LEU A 33 -19.25 16.96 -15.39
N GLY A 34 -20.10 16.93 -14.36
CA GLY A 34 -21.25 16.03 -14.27
C GLY A 34 -20.91 14.62 -13.78
N ILE A 35 -19.70 14.38 -13.26
CA ILE A 35 -19.34 13.10 -12.65
C ILE A 35 -19.97 13.02 -11.26
N ASN A 36 -20.73 11.95 -11.01
CA ASN A 36 -21.31 11.70 -9.70
C ASN A 36 -20.22 11.22 -8.71
N THR A 37 -19.74 12.13 -7.88
CA THR A 37 -18.64 11.86 -6.93
C THR A 37 -18.98 10.76 -5.92
N THR A 38 -20.25 10.61 -5.53
CA THR A 38 -20.65 9.60 -4.53
C THR A 38 -20.60 8.19 -5.10
N THR A 39 -21.13 7.96 -6.30
CA THR A 39 -21.07 6.65 -6.96
C THR A 39 -19.64 6.31 -7.38
N THR A 40 -18.85 7.29 -7.81
CA THR A 40 -17.44 7.09 -8.13
C THR A 40 -16.60 6.71 -6.87
N LYS A 41 -16.84 7.32 -5.71
CA LYS A 41 -16.22 6.89 -4.43
C LYS A 41 -16.69 5.51 -3.99
N LEU A 42 -18.00 5.25 -4.10
CA LEU A 42 -18.58 3.97 -3.68
C LEU A 42 -18.05 2.81 -4.54
N THR A 43 -17.90 3.01 -5.85
CA THR A 43 -17.31 1.99 -6.74
C THR A 43 -15.85 1.71 -6.39
N ALA A 44 -15.07 2.74 -6.07
CA ALA A 44 -13.68 2.56 -5.62
C ALA A 44 -13.62 1.75 -4.31
N PHE A 45 -14.46 2.11 -3.33
CA PHE A 45 -14.56 1.39 -2.07
C PHE A 45 -15.04 -0.06 -2.24
N ALA A 46 -16.13 -0.27 -2.98
CA ALA A 46 -16.71 -1.59 -3.21
C ALA A 46 -15.73 -2.53 -3.94
N THR A 47 -14.98 -2.01 -4.92
CA THR A 47 -13.95 -2.79 -5.62
C THR A 47 -12.81 -3.17 -4.68
N GLY A 48 -12.36 -2.24 -3.82
CA GLY A 48 -11.36 -2.53 -2.79
C GLY A 48 -11.84 -3.59 -1.78
N ALA A 49 -13.07 -3.43 -1.28
CA ALA A 49 -13.70 -4.37 -0.34
C ALA A 49 -13.88 -5.76 -0.96
N MET A 50 -14.23 -5.85 -2.25
CA MET A 50 -14.31 -7.10 -3.00
C MET A 50 -12.96 -7.82 -2.99
N PHE A 51 -11.86 -7.15 -3.38
CA PHE A 51 -10.53 -7.78 -3.34
C PHE A 51 -10.09 -8.18 -1.93
N GLY A 52 -10.40 -7.35 -0.92
CA GLY A 52 -10.14 -7.67 0.48
C GLY A 52 -10.90 -8.90 0.97
N GLY A 53 -12.20 -9.01 0.62
CA GLY A 53 -13.04 -10.15 0.94
C GLY A 53 -12.58 -11.44 0.26
N PHE A 54 -12.17 -11.37 -1.00
CA PHE A 54 -11.54 -12.50 -1.69
C PHE A 54 -10.24 -12.93 -1.00
N ALA A 55 -9.36 -11.99 -0.64
CA ALA A 55 -8.13 -12.33 0.07
C ALA A 55 -8.42 -13.00 1.43
N GLY A 56 -9.39 -12.48 2.18
CA GLY A 56 -9.80 -13.01 3.48
C GLY A 56 -10.41 -14.42 3.39
N SER A 57 -11.24 -14.69 2.38
CA SER A 57 -11.84 -16.03 2.21
C SER A 57 -10.79 -17.10 1.87
N PHE A 58 -9.82 -16.77 1.00
CA PHE A 58 -8.68 -17.64 0.72
C PHE A 58 -7.80 -17.86 1.98
N PHE A 59 -7.59 -16.82 2.79
CA PHE A 59 -6.85 -16.94 4.05
C PHE A 59 -7.58 -17.88 5.02
N ALA A 60 -8.87 -17.67 5.26
CA ALA A 60 -9.67 -18.51 6.15
C ALA A 60 -9.69 -19.98 5.69
N ALA A 61 -9.83 -20.22 4.37
CA ALA A 61 -9.79 -21.56 3.80
C ALA A 61 -8.44 -22.27 3.99
N ARG A 62 -7.33 -21.54 3.97
CA ARG A 62 -5.98 -22.10 4.21
C ARG A 62 -5.71 -22.35 5.70
N GLN A 63 -6.13 -21.43 6.57
CA GLN A 63 -5.80 -21.48 8.00
C GLN A 63 -6.57 -22.59 8.72
N GLY A 64 -7.76 -22.97 8.22
CA GLY A 64 -8.60 -24.05 8.77
C GLY A 64 -9.26 -23.72 10.11
N PHE A 65 -8.68 -22.81 10.87
CA PHE A 65 -9.19 -22.24 12.12
C PHE A 65 -8.90 -20.74 12.16
N VAL A 66 -9.91 -19.96 12.54
CA VAL A 66 -9.80 -18.49 12.62
C VAL A 66 -9.95 -18.08 14.08
N SER A 67 -8.86 -17.60 14.68
CA SER A 67 -8.89 -16.99 16.02
C SER A 67 -8.94 -15.46 15.92
N PRO A 68 -9.63 -14.77 16.85
CA PRO A 68 -9.64 -13.30 16.91
C PRO A 68 -8.25 -12.69 17.09
N GLU A 69 -7.32 -13.44 17.67
CA GLU A 69 -5.93 -13.06 17.88
C GLU A 69 -5.17 -12.85 16.56
N SER A 70 -5.65 -13.45 15.45
CA SER A 70 -5.06 -13.25 14.12
C SER A 70 -5.45 -11.91 13.47
N PHE A 71 -6.42 -11.19 14.03
CA PHE A 71 -6.98 -9.94 13.46
C PHE A 71 -6.89 -8.77 14.43
N VAL A 72 -5.75 -8.65 15.13
CA VAL A 72 -5.48 -7.52 16.03
C VAL A 72 -5.24 -6.22 15.26
N PHE A 73 -5.47 -5.08 15.93
CA PHE A 73 -5.20 -3.75 15.36
C PHE A 73 -3.77 -3.59 14.81
N LEU A 74 -2.80 -4.25 15.43
CA LEU A 74 -1.41 -4.21 14.98
C LEU A 74 -1.25 -4.77 13.56
N GLU A 75 -1.95 -5.84 13.20
CA GLU A 75 -1.90 -6.43 11.87
C GLU A 75 -2.46 -5.49 10.80
N SER A 76 -3.57 -4.79 11.09
CA SER A 76 -4.12 -3.80 10.16
C SER A 76 -3.20 -2.58 10.01
N ALA A 77 -2.56 -2.14 11.10
CA ALA A 77 -1.55 -1.09 11.07
C ALA A 77 -0.31 -1.48 10.23
N ILE A 78 0.14 -2.73 10.32
CA ILE A 78 1.22 -3.29 9.50
C ILE A 78 0.85 -3.29 8.01
N ILE A 79 -0.37 -3.71 7.67
CA ILE A 79 -0.84 -3.69 6.27
C ILE A 79 -0.88 -2.25 5.73
N LEU A 80 -1.41 -1.30 6.51
CA LEU A 80 -1.42 0.12 6.14
C LEU A 80 0.00 0.66 5.98
N ALA A 81 0.92 0.29 6.88
CA ALA A 81 2.32 0.64 6.80
C ALA A 81 2.94 0.19 5.48
N ILE A 82 2.75 -1.08 5.08
CA ILE A 82 3.26 -1.63 3.81
C ILE A 82 2.75 -0.82 2.60
N VAL A 83 1.47 -0.42 2.60
CA VAL A 83 0.89 0.37 1.51
C VAL A 83 1.49 1.78 1.45
N VAL A 84 1.69 2.42 2.61
CA VAL A 84 2.31 3.75 2.70
C VAL A 84 3.78 3.69 2.27
N LEU A 85 4.52 2.70 2.75
CA LEU A 85 5.92 2.41 2.38
C LEU A 85 6.09 2.11 0.89
N GLY A 86 5.17 1.35 0.30
CA GLY A 86 5.18 1.04 -1.13
C GLY A 86 4.89 2.25 -2.01
N GLY A 87 4.14 3.22 -1.49
CA GLY A 87 3.71 4.42 -2.19
C GLY A 87 2.31 4.27 -2.77
N MET A 88 1.44 5.26 -2.50
CA MET A 88 0.04 5.26 -2.95
C MET A 88 -0.06 5.22 -4.48
N GLY A 89 -0.44 4.08 -5.03
CA GLY A 89 -0.72 3.89 -6.44
C GLY A 89 0.32 3.08 -7.22
N SER A 90 1.39 2.56 -6.59
CA SER A 90 2.39 1.71 -7.26
C SER A 90 2.27 0.25 -6.83
N LEU A 91 1.85 -0.63 -7.74
CA LEU A 91 1.78 -2.08 -7.46
C LEU A 91 3.18 -2.67 -7.18
N VAL A 92 4.19 -2.22 -7.93
CA VAL A 92 5.58 -2.68 -7.77
C VAL A 92 6.15 -2.17 -6.45
N GLY A 93 5.89 -0.90 -6.10
CA GLY A 93 6.33 -0.35 -4.82
C GLY A 93 5.75 -1.09 -3.63
N ILE A 94 4.45 -1.43 -3.67
CA ILE A 94 3.79 -2.22 -2.62
C ILE A 94 4.36 -3.65 -2.56
N ALA A 95 4.62 -4.30 -3.70
CA ALA A 95 5.19 -5.64 -3.73
C ALA A 95 6.61 -5.68 -3.13
N VAL A 96 7.45 -4.70 -3.47
CA VAL A 96 8.79 -4.56 -2.90
C VAL A 96 8.72 -4.23 -1.40
N ALA A 97 7.84 -3.32 -0.99
CA ALA A 97 7.64 -3.01 0.42
C ALA A 97 7.17 -4.23 1.21
N ALA A 98 6.23 -5.01 0.69
CA ALA A 98 5.78 -6.24 1.32
C ALA A 98 6.92 -7.26 1.42
N MET A 99 7.74 -7.43 0.38
CA MET A 99 8.90 -8.33 0.40
C MET A 99 9.95 -7.89 1.42
N VAL A 100 10.26 -6.60 1.50
CA VAL A 100 11.23 -6.06 2.46
C VAL A 100 10.70 -6.15 3.89
N MET A 101 9.43 -5.84 4.10
CA MET A 101 8.84 -5.86 5.44
C MET A 101 8.68 -7.29 5.94
N ILE A 102 8.07 -8.18 5.15
CA ILE A 102 7.86 -9.59 5.53
C ILE A 102 9.19 -10.35 5.53
N GLY A 103 9.99 -10.21 4.48
CA GLY A 103 11.30 -10.85 4.38
C GLY A 103 12.30 -10.31 5.40
N GLY A 104 12.25 -9.02 5.73
CA GLY A 104 13.04 -8.44 6.80
C GLY A 104 12.63 -8.98 8.17
N THR A 105 11.32 -9.13 8.44
CA THR A 105 10.86 -9.74 9.69
C THR A 105 11.20 -11.22 9.79
N GLU A 106 11.19 -11.97 8.67
CA GLU A 106 11.56 -13.39 8.66
C GLU A 106 13.08 -13.57 8.74
N ALA A 107 13.88 -12.69 8.12
CA ALA A 107 15.32 -12.66 8.31
C ALA A 107 15.67 -12.36 9.78
N LEU A 108 15.01 -11.38 10.40
CA LEU A 108 15.14 -11.12 11.85
C LEU A 108 14.74 -12.32 12.72
N ARG A 109 13.86 -13.20 12.21
CA ARG A 109 13.46 -14.44 12.89
C ARG A 109 14.53 -15.53 12.79
N GLU A 110 15.26 -15.62 11.68
CA GLU A 110 16.38 -16.56 11.49
C GLU A 110 17.71 -16.06 12.08
N LEU A 111 17.81 -14.79 12.47
CA LEU A 111 19.00 -14.21 13.10
C LEU A 111 19.16 -14.62 14.58
N ASP A 112 19.33 -15.93 14.83
CA ASP A 112 19.89 -16.44 16.10
C ASP A 112 21.30 -15.86 16.39
N PHE A 113 21.98 -15.32 15.37
CA PHE A 113 23.23 -14.57 15.51
C PHE A 113 23.10 -13.32 16.41
N LEU A 114 21.95 -12.64 16.43
CA LEU A 114 21.78 -11.43 17.23
C LEU A 114 21.65 -11.74 18.73
N LYS A 115 21.10 -12.92 19.09
CA LYS A 115 21.14 -13.45 20.46
C LYS A 115 22.57 -13.75 20.91
N GLN A 116 23.44 -14.13 19.97
CA GLN A 116 24.86 -14.39 20.24
C GLN A 116 25.66 -13.10 20.52
N VAL A 117 25.23 -11.95 19.98
CA VAL A 117 25.89 -10.64 20.18
C VAL A 117 25.29 -9.85 21.35
N PHE A 118 23.97 -9.92 21.56
CA PHE A 118 23.26 -9.11 22.57
C PHE A 118 22.85 -9.87 23.85
N GLY A 119 23.13 -11.18 23.93
CA GLY A 119 22.97 -11.98 25.16
C GLY A 119 21.63 -12.74 25.27
N PRO A 120 21.55 -13.72 26.21
CA PRO A 120 20.41 -14.64 26.35
C PRO A 120 19.10 -14.00 26.85
N ASP A 121 19.12 -12.76 27.33
CA ASP A 121 17.92 -12.01 27.76
C ASP A 121 17.18 -11.31 26.60
N PHE A 122 17.63 -11.50 25.36
CA PHE A 122 16.99 -10.91 24.18
C PHE A 122 15.66 -11.62 23.87
N THR A 123 14.57 -11.07 24.41
CA THR A 123 13.21 -11.53 24.10
C THR A 123 12.84 -11.08 22.68
N PRO A 124 12.71 -12.01 21.71
CA PRO A 124 12.51 -11.66 20.30
C PRO A 124 11.19 -10.92 20.06
N GLU A 125 10.19 -11.17 20.90
CA GLU A 125 8.84 -10.64 20.72
C GLU A 125 8.75 -9.11 20.95
N LEU A 126 9.39 -8.60 22.01
CA LEU A 126 9.40 -7.16 22.31
C LEU A 126 10.29 -6.38 21.34
N TYR A 127 11.48 -6.92 21.05
CA TYR A 127 12.42 -6.29 20.14
C TYR A 127 11.94 -6.28 18.69
N ARG A 128 11.14 -7.27 18.25
CA ARG A 128 10.50 -7.26 16.92
C ARG A 128 9.64 -6.02 16.73
N MET A 129 8.80 -5.71 17.71
CA MET A 129 7.90 -4.56 17.64
C MET A 129 8.68 -3.24 17.65
N LEU A 130 9.75 -3.16 18.44
CA LEU A 130 10.63 -1.99 18.50
C LEU A 130 11.42 -1.77 17.20
N LEU A 131 12.04 -2.83 16.66
CA LEU A 131 12.76 -2.81 15.38
C LEU A 131 11.82 -2.47 14.23
N PHE A 132 10.60 -3.03 14.22
CA PHE A 132 9.61 -2.74 13.20
C PHE A 132 9.17 -1.27 13.25
N GLY A 133 8.89 -0.75 14.44
CA GLY A 133 8.57 0.66 14.65
C GLY A 133 9.71 1.59 14.22
N MET A 134 10.95 1.28 14.61
CA MET A 134 12.13 2.03 14.16
C MET A 134 12.32 1.98 12.66
N ALA A 135 12.22 0.80 12.03
CA ALA A 135 12.32 0.65 10.58
C ALA A 135 11.26 1.48 9.86
N MET A 136 10.01 1.47 10.36
CA MET A 136 8.94 2.33 9.88
C MET A 136 9.30 3.82 9.94
N VAL A 137 9.79 4.30 11.08
CA VAL A 137 10.19 5.70 11.26
C VAL A 137 11.35 6.07 10.34
N ILE A 138 12.36 5.21 10.22
CA ILE A 138 13.51 5.42 9.34
C ILE A 138 13.07 5.52 7.88
N VAL A 139 12.15 4.65 7.43
CA VAL A 139 11.69 4.72 6.04
C VAL A 139 10.77 5.92 5.80
N MET A 140 9.94 6.30 6.77
CA MET A 140 9.17 7.56 6.70
C MET A 140 10.10 8.79 6.59
N LEU A 141 11.25 8.77 7.28
CA LEU A 141 12.26 9.82 7.21
C LEU A 141 12.99 9.85 5.87
N TRP A 142 13.44 8.70 5.37
CA TRP A 142 14.25 8.63 4.15
C TRP A 142 13.41 8.75 2.86
N LYS A 143 12.17 8.26 2.86
CA LYS A 143 11.36 8.22 1.63
C LYS A 143 9.85 8.36 1.93
N PRO A 144 9.38 9.55 2.35
CA PRO A 144 8.00 9.79 2.78
C PRO A 144 6.92 9.58 1.69
N ARG A 145 7.30 9.40 0.42
CA ARG A 145 6.38 9.09 -0.70
C ARG A 145 6.46 7.63 -1.18
N GLY A 146 7.21 6.77 -0.48
CA GLY A 146 7.38 5.35 -0.77
C GLY A 146 8.46 5.00 -1.80
N PHE A 147 8.81 3.71 -1.90
CA PHE A 147 9.94 3.21 -2.70
C PHE A 147 9.81 3.48 -4.20
N VAL A 148 8.61 3.41 -4.78
CA VAL A 148 8.38 3.59 -6.22
C VAL A 148 7.20 4.52 -6.46
N GLY A 149 7.26 5.72 -5.90
CA GLY A 149 6.28 6.79 -6.15
C GLY A 149 6.50 7.53 -7.47
N SER A 150 6.79 6.84 -8.58
CA SER A 150 6.76 7.47 -9.91
C SER A 150 5.31 7.52 -10.38
N ARG A 151 4.74 8.73 -10.34
CA ARG A 151 3.43 9.05 -10.88
C ARG A 151 3.55 9.04 -12.41
N GLU A 152 2.93 8.07 -13.06
CA GLU A 152 2.65 8.13 -14.49
C GLU A 152 1.17 8.47 -14.66
N PRO A 153 0.81 9.74 -14.93
CA PRO A 153 -0.57 10.10 -15.25
C PRO A 153 -1.02 9.36 -16.50
N THR A 154 -2.22 8.76 -16.44
CA THR A 154 -2.76 7.96 -17.55
C THR A 154 -3.26 8.84 -18.72
N ALA A 155 -3.45 10.15 -18.52
CA ALA A 155 -3.95 11.07 -19.53
C ALA A 155 -3.07 12.31 -19.66
N PHE A 156 -2.45 12.49 -20.83
CA PHE A 156 -1.80 13.74 -21.24
C PHE A 156 -2.40 14.19 -22.57
N LEU A 157 -2.67 15.50 -22.70
CA LEU A 157 -3.19 16.07 -23.94
C LEU A 157 -2.11 16.44 -24.97
N LYS A 158 -0.80 16.39 -24.64
CA LYS A 158 0.23 16.65 -25.67
C LYS A 158 1.67 16.15 -25.40
N GLU A 159 2.13 16.03 -24.16
CA GLU A 159 3.49 15.50 -23.87
C GLU A 159 3.49 14.61 -22.62
N ARG A 160 4.17 13.44 -22.71
CA ARG A 160 4.53 12.65 -21.53
C ARG A 160 5.61 13.40 -20.75
N ARG A 161 5.20 14.28 -19.84
CA ARG A 161 6.08 14.69 -18.75
C ARG A 161 5.82 13.82 -17.55
N ALA A 162 6.83 13.07 -17.12
CA ALA A 162 6.80 12.46 -15.80
C ALA A 162 6.61 13.59 -14.78
N VAL A 163 5.45 13.63 -14.12
CA VAL A 163 5.19 14.61 -13.09
C VAL A 163 6.03 14.22 -11.88
N SER A 164 7.24 14.76 -11.83
CA SER A 164 8.10 14.70 -10.66
C SER A 164 7.36 15.34 -9.49
N GLY A 165 7.34 14.66 -8.34
CA GLY A 165 6.61 15.07 -7.15
C GLY A 165 7.05 16.41 -6.53
N SER A 166 8.00 17.12 -7.14
CA SER A 166 8.40 18.49 -6.79
C SER A 166 7.34 19.53 -7.13
N PHE A 167 6.54 19.33 -8.19
CA PHE A 167 5.57 20.34 -8.65
C PHE A 167 4.24 20.37 -7.87
N THR A 168 3.97 19.37 -7.03
CA THR A 168 2.71 19.32 -6.24
C THR A 168 2.81 20.01 -4.87
N LYS A 169 3.96 20.61 -4.54
CA LYS A 169 4.13 21.42 -3.32
C LYS A 169 3.68 22.88 -3.49
N GLU A 170 3.48 23.35 -4.73
CA GLU A 170 3.29 24.77 -5.02
C GLU A 170 1.85 25.18 -5.36
N GLY A 171 0.87 24.27 -5.32
CA GLY A 171 -0.54 24.68 -5.46
C GLY A 171 -0.90 25.35 -6.79
N HIS A 172 -0.12 25.10 -7.84
CA HIS A 172 -0.46 25.49 -9.21
C HIS A 172 -0.77 24.24 -10.02
N GLY A 173 -2.03 23.81 -9.92
CA GLY A 173 -2.70 22.97 -10.90
C GLY A 173 -3.60 23.84 -11.77
#